data_AF-A0AAE0PQ40-F1
#
_entry.id   AF-A0AAE0PQ40-F1
#
_cell.length_a   1.000
_cell.length_b   1.000
_cell.length_c   1.000
_cell.angle_alpha   90.00
_cell.angle_beta   90.00
_cell.angle_gamma   90.00
#
_symmetry.space_group_name_H-M   'P 1'
#
loop_
_entity.id
_entity.type
_entity.pdbx_description
1 polymer ?
#
loop_
_entity_poly.entity_id
_entity_poly.type
_entity_poly.pdbx_seq_one_letter_code
_entity_poly.pdbx_strand_id
1 'polypeptide(L)' 'VLTAFTPPKCPEIAPCPLLCYTQWFDRDNPSGNGDYESLTELRVENPGIICKRPYSIQAQTLTGVDANTTGQVIA' A
#
# COMPACT_ATOMS: atom_id res chain seq x y z
N VAL A 1 8.18 5.59 2.23
CA VAL A 1 7.89 4.26 2.85
C VAL A 1 7.04 3.52 1.84
N LEU A 2 7.23 2.22 1.61
CA LEU A 2 6.47 1.52 0.58
C LEU A 2 5.13 1.02 1.10
N THR A 3 4.05 1.28 0.36
CA THR A 3 2.70 0.81 0.70
C THR A 3 2.02 0.06 -0.45
N ALA A 4 1.28 -1.02 -0.16
CA ALA A 4 0.49 -1.76 -1.15
C ALA A 4 -0.89 -2.13 -0.60
N PHE A 5 -1.90 -2.25 -1.46
CA PHE A 5 -3.30 -2.48 -1.08
C PHE A 5 -3.88 -3.71 -1.78
N THR A 6 -4.84 -4.39 -1.15
CA THR A 6 -5.60 -5.45 -1.82
C THR A 6 -6.90 -4.91 -2.42
N PRO A 7 -7.34 -5.44 -3.58
CA PRO A 7 -8.63 -5.10 -4.15
C PRO A 7 -9.79 -5.69 -3.32
N PRO A 8 -11.01 -5.13 -3.38
CA PRO A 8 -12.17 -5.59 -2.63
C PRO A 8 -12.82 -6.81 -3.32
N LYS A 9 -12.46 -7.05 -4.58
CA LYS A 9 -12.96 -8.11 -5.46
C LYS A 9 -11.82 -8.50 -6.40
N CYS A 10 -11.26 -9.69 -6.21
CA CYS A 10 -10.53 -10.36 -7.27
C CYS A 10 -11.50 -10.67 -8.42
N PRO A 11 -11.10 -10.62 -9.70
CA PRO A 11 -11.94 -11.14 -10.78
C PRO A 11 -12.18 -12.64 -10.54
N GLU A 12 -13.45 -13.07 -10.59
CA GLU A 12 -13.88 -14.45 -10.30
C GLU A 12 -13.34 -15.51 -11.30
N ILE A 13 -12.53 -15.12 -12.29
CA ILE A 13 -12.18 -15.95 -13.46
C ILE A 13 -10.67 -16.07 -13.70
N ALA A 14 -9.87 -16.12 -12.64
CA ALA A 14 -8.50 -16.63 -12.72
C ALA A 14 -8.16 -17.37 -11.43
N PRO A 15 -7.30 -18.41 -11.46
CA PRO A 15 -6.73 -18.95 -10.24
C PRO A 15 -5.74 -17.92 -9.68
N CYS A 16 -6.25 -16.82 -9.12
CA CYS A 16 -5.50 -16.00 -8.18
C CYS A 16 -5.23 -16.92 -7.00
N PRO A 17 -3.98 -17.30 -6.69
CA PRO A 17 -3.76 -18.21 -5.59
C PRO A 17 -4.28 -17.60 -4.28
N LEU A 18 -4.11 -16.30 -4.11
CA LEU A 18 -4.32 -15.57 -2.86
C LEU A 18 -4.54 -14.09 -3.23
N LEU A 19 -5.32 -13.37 -2.44
CA LEU A 19 -5.44 -11.91 -2.38
C LEU A 19 -4.22 -11.15 -3.00
N CYS A 20 -4.34 -10.64 -4.23
CA CYS A 20 -3.22 -9.95 -4.89
C CYS A 20 -3.10 -8.51 -4.36
N TYR A 21 -1.94 -8.15 -3.81
CA TYR A 21 -1.62 -6.75 -3.55
C TYR A 21 -1.35 -6.01 -4.86
N THR A 22 -1.61 -4.71 -4.88
CA THR A 22 -1.10 -3.80 -5.92
C THR A 22 0.42 -3.81 -5.96
N GLN A 23 1.01 -3.11 -6.94
CA GLN A 23 2.40 -2.67 -6.80
C GLN A 23 2.60 -1.84 -5.52
N TRP A 24 3.85 -1.72 -5.10
CA TRP A 24 4.27 -0.81 -4.04
C TRP A 24 4.21 0.64 -4.52
N PHE A 25 3.76 1.54 -3.65
CA PHE A 25 3.75 2.98 -3.84
C PHE A 25 4.70 3.64 -2.84
N ASP A 26 5.42 4.66 -3.31
CA ASP A 26 6.33 5.53 -2.55
C ASP A 26 6.09 6.95 -3.04
N ARG A 27 5.08 7.61 -2.48
CA ARG A 27 4.65 8.93 -2.91
C ARG A 27 5.37 10.01 -2.11
N ASP A 28 5.54 9.79 -0.82
CA ASP A 28 6.17 10.75 0.08
C ASP A 28 7.59 10.30 0.47
N ASN A 29 8.39 11.26 0.92
CA ASN A 29 9.68 10.97 1.53
C ASN A 29 9.73 11.55 2.94
N PRO A 30 10.51 10.93 3.86
CA PRO A 30 10.61 11.40 5.23
C PRO A 30 10.97 12.88 5.31
N SER A 31 10.02 13.70 5.77
CA SER A 31 10.20 15.14 5.90
C SER A 31 9.25 15.70 6.97
N GLY A 32 9.64 16.81 7.61
CA GLY A 32 8.82 17.46 8.63
C GLY A 32 8.34 16.50 9.73
N ASN A 33 7.06 16.12 9.65
CA ASN A 33 6.35 15.31 10.64
C ASN A 33 6.27 13.80 10.33
N GLY A 34 6.75 13.35 9.17
CA GLY A 34 6.65 11.92 8.83
C GLY A 34 6.90 11.61 7.37
N ASP A 35 6.39 10.45 6.98
CA ASP A 35 6.44 9.89 5.63
C ASP A 35 5.06 9.26 5.35
N TYR A 36 4.28 9.87 4.47
CA TYR A 36 2.83 9.64 4.38
C TYR A 36 2.40 9.03 3.03
N GLU A 37 1.91 7.79 3.10
CA GLU A 37 1.31 7.08 1.95
C GLU A 37 -0.22 7.09 2.02
N SER A 38 -0.81 8.29 1.92
CA SER A 38 -2.25 8.50 2.05
C SER A 38 -3.05 7.82 0.94
N LEU A 39 -4.01 6.96 1.31
CA LEU A 39 -4.90 6.28 0.36
C LEU A 39 -5.63 7.25 -0.58
N THR A 40 -5.97 8.45 -0.10
CA THR A 40 -6.66 9.45 -0.91
C THR A 40 -5.76 10.00 -2.01
N GLU A 41 -4.52 10.38 -1.66
CA GLU A 41 -3.56 10.93 -2.62
C GLU A 41 -3.10 9.86 -3.61
N LEU A 42 -2.78 8.66 -3.11
CA LEU A 42 -2.37 7.54 -3.95
C LEU A 42 -3.42 7.16 -5.00
N ARG A 43 -4.71 7.27 -4.67
CA ARG A 43 -5.80 7.02 -5.62
C ARG A 43 -6.00 8.13 -6.65
N VAL A 44 -5.68 9.38 -6.29
CA VAL A 44 -5.72 10.52 -7.23
C VAL A 44 -4.57 10.39 -8.22
N GLU A 45 -3.39 10.03 -7.75
CA GLU A 45 -2.18 9.88 -8.58
C GLU A 45 -2.19 8.59 -9.40
N ASN A 46 -2.85 7.52 -8.93
CA ASN A 46 -2.94 6.21 -9.59
C ASN A 46 -4.39 5.79 -9.87
N PRO A 47 -5.10 6.47 -10.80
CA PRO A 47 -6.52 6.24 -11.03
C PRO A 47 -6.79 4.82 -11.55
N GLY A 48 -7.69 4.11 -10.87
CA GLY A 48 -8.11 2.76 -11.26
C GLY A 48 -7.20 1.63 -10.77
N ILE A 49 -6.05 1.93 -10.18
CA ILE A 49 -5.13 0.92 -9.63
C ILE A 49 -5.59 0.49 -8.24
N ILE A 50 -5.87 1.45 -7.36
CA ILE A 50 -6.35 1.18 -6.00
C ILE A 50 -7.87 1.34 -5.96
N CYS A 51 -8.52 0.34 -5.41
CA CYS A 51 -9.97 0.30 -5.28
C CYS A 51 -10.52 1.28 -4.24
N LYS A 52 -11.86 1.48 -4.25
CA LYS A 52 -12.51 2.41 -3.31
C LYS A 52 -12.38 2.02 -1.84
N ARG A 53 -12.32 0.72 -1.55
CA ARG A 53 -12.32 0.13 -0.22
C ARG A 53 -11.40 -1.10 -0.23
N PRO A 54 -10.09 -0.92 -0.04
CA PRO A 54 -9.18 -2.05 0.02
C PRO A 54 -9.49 -2.94 1.22
N TYR A 55 -9.21 -4.23 1.11
CA TYR A 55 -9.46 -5.18 2.19
C TYR A 55 -8.34 -5.14 3.24
N SER A 56 -7.10 -4.99 2.78
CA SER A 56 -5.89 -4.92 3.59
C SER A 56 -4.87 -3.96 2.97
N ILE A 57 -3.89 -3.58 3.80
CA ILE A 57 -2.75 -2.74 3.45
C ILE A 57 -1.47 -3.42 3.95
N GLN A 58 -0.38 -3.26 3.22
CA GLN A 58 0.97 -3.62 3.65
C GLN A 58 1.86 -2.39 3.60
N ALA A 59 2.82 -2.33 4.52
CA ALA A 59 3.84 -1.29 4.58
C ALA A 59 5.22 -1.89 4.84
N GLN A 60 6.24 -1.43 4.11
CA GLN A 60 7.64 -1.85 4.27
C GLN A 60 8.61 -0.69 3.96
N THR A 61 9.87 -0.81 4.36
CA THR A 61 10.92 0.15 3.95
C THR A 61 11.30 -0.03 2.47
N LEU A 62 12.05 0.92 1.92
CA LEU A 62 12.63 0.81 0.57
C LEU A 62 13.55 -0.41 0.40
N THR A 63 14.08 -0.94 1.50
CA THR A 63 14.94 -2.12 1.53
C THR A 63 14.18 -3.43 1.79
N GLY A 64 12.84 -3.38 1.87
CA GLY A 64 11.99 -4.56 2.05
C GLY A 64 11.86 -5.03 3.50
N VAL A 65 12.11 -4.16 4.48
CA VAL A 65 11.88 -4.49 5.90
C VAL A 65 10.44 -4.18 6.26
N ASP A 66 9.69 -5.18 6.74
CA ASP A 66 8.30 -5.01 7.16
C ASP A 66 8.19 -3.96 8.25
N ALA A 67 7.18 -3.09 8.14
CA ALA A 67 7.05 -1.94 9.03
C ALA A 67 6.87 -2.33 10.52
N ASN A 68 6.33 -3.52 10.79
CA ASN A 68 6.21 -4.06 12.16
C ASN A 68 7.55 -4.49 12.80
N THR A 69 8.63 -4.60 12.02
CA THR A 69 9.95 -5.03 12.51
C THR A 69 10.95 -3.89 12.62
N THR A 70 10.63 -2.68 12.12
CA THR A 70 11.55 -1.54 12.13
C THR A 70 11.75 -0.91 13.51
N GLY A 71 10.81 -1.15 14.44
CA GLY A 71 10.79 -0.48 15.75
C GLY A 71 10.33 0.98 15.72
N GLN A 72 9.91 1.48 14.55
CA GLN A 72 9.35 2.83 14.40
C GLN A 72 7.88 2.85 14.82
N VAL A 73 7.45 3.97 15.41
CA VAL A 73 6.02 4.19 15.69
C VAL A 73 5.34 4.66 14.41
N ILE A 74 4.33 3.90 13.98
CA ILE A 74 3.51 4.19 12.79
C ILE A 74 2.15 4.69 13.28
N ALA A 75 1.66 5.79 12.71
CA ALA A 75 0.43 6.47 13.12
C ALA A 75 -0.59 6.53 11.97
#